data_AF-A0A6J7A0J1-F1
#
_entry.id   AF-A0A6J7A0J1-F1
#
_cell.length_a   1.000
_cell.length_b   1.000
_cell.length_c   1.000
_cell.angle_alpha   90.00
_cell.angle_beta   90.00
_cell.angle_gamma   90.00
#
_symmetry.space_group_name_H-M   'P 1'
#
loop_
_entity.id
_entity.type
_entity.pdbx_description
1 polymer ?
#
loop_
_entity_poly.entity_id
_entity_poly.type
_entity_poly.pdbx_seq_one_letter_code
_entity_poly.pdbx_strand_id
1 'polypeptide(L)' 'MRCSTCGGGRPVSPEALSVSRAVLGGGLNAVLTLPEGPVTYEVESLATKALEAHIERRLRALRLLHEA' A
#
# COMPACT_ATOMS: atom_id res chain seq x y z
N MET A 1 6.54 4.85 -1.15
CA MET A 1 6.91 5.49 0.13
C MET A 1 8.25 6.17 -0.06
N ARG A 2 8.41 7.39 0.44
CA ARG A 2 9.70 8.10 0.41
C ARG A 2 10.33 7.99 1.80
N CYS A 3 11.67 7.96 1.87
CA CYS A 3 12.34 7.98 3.17
C CYS A 3 12.07 9.30 3.90
N SER A 4 12.30 9.31 5.21
CA SER A 4 12.14 10.51 6.04
C SER A 4 12.90 11.72 5.49
N THR A 5 14.05 11.50 4.83
CA THR A 5 14.85 12.53 4.18
C THR A 5 14.24 13.07 2.88
N CYS A 6 13.60 12.21 2.07
CA CYS A 6 13.03 12.62 0.77
C CYS A 6 11.61 13.21 0.87
N GLY A 7 10.92 12.99 1.99
CA GLY A 7 9.62 13.63 2.31
C GLY A 7 8.47 13.35 1.33
N GLY A 8 7.31 13.97 1.57
CA GLY A 8 6.17 13.96 0.62
C GLY A 8 5.37 12.65 0.51
N GLY A 9 5.56 11.71 1.44
CA GLY A 9 4.74 10.50 1.57
C GLY A 9 4.20 10.34 2.99
N ARG A 10 3.22 9.44 3.16
CA ARG A 10 2.73 9.05 4.50
C ARG A 10 3.86 8.32 5.26
N PRO A 11 4.15 8.67 6.52
CA PRO A 11 5.05 7.88 7.36
C PRO A 11 4.47 6.48 7.57
N VAL A 12 5.34 5.46 7.64
CA VAL A 12 4.96 4.07 7.86
C VAL A 12 5.94 3.46 8.86
N SER A 13 5.43 2.65 9.79
CA SER A 13 6.27 1.96 10.77
C SER A 13 7.26 0.99 10.09
N PRO A 14 8.45 0.75 10.68
CA PRO A 14 9.39 -0.26 10.19
C PRO A 14 8.75 -1.65 10.04
N GLU A 15 7.87 -2.02 10.97
CA GLU A 15 7.17 -3.30 11.00
C GLU A 15 6.16 -3.41 9.85
N ALA A 16 5.32 -2.39 9.66
CA ALA A 16 4.37 -2.37 8.54
C ALA A 16 5.09 -2.36 7.19
N LEU A 17 6.24 -1.68 7.10
CA LEU A 17 7.07 -1.70 5.90
C LEU A 17 7.70 -3.08 5.65
N SER A 18 8.11 -3.79 6.71
CA SER A 18 8.60 -5.17 6.61
C SER A 18 7.51 -6.13 6.12
N VAL A 19 6.33 -6.09 6.74
CA VAL A 19 5.17 -6.91 6.33
C VAL A 19 4.76 -6.62 4.89
N SER A 20 4.68 -5.34 4.51
CA SER A 20 4.35 -4.95 3.13
C SER A 20 5.36 -5.51 2.12
N ARG A 21 6.66 -5.49 2.46
CA ARG A 21 7.71 -6.11 1.62
C ARG A 21 7.58 -7.62 1.55
N ALA A 22 7.27 -8.29 2.66
CA ALA A 22 7.06 -9.73 2.68
C ALA A 22 5.89 -10.15 1.78
N VAL A 23 4.75 -9.44 1.84
CA VAL A 23 3.60 -9.68 0.95
C VAL A 23 4.00 -9.54 -0.52
N LEU A 24 4.63 -8.41 -0.87
CA LEU A 24 5.04 -8.12 -2.26
C LEU A 24 6.17 -9.02 -2.76
N GLY A 25 6.94 -9.62 -1.85
CA GLY A 25 8.01 -10.58 -2.13
C GLY A 25 7.55 -12.04 -2.22
N GLY A 26 6.24 -12.31 -2.16
CA GLY A 26 5.69 -13.68 -2.26
C GLY A 26 5.51 -14.39 -0.91
N GLY A 27 5.77 -13.73 0.21
CA GLY A 27 5.64 -14.27 1.57
C GLY A 27 4.22 -14.19 2.17
N LEU A 28 3.17 -14.07 1.34
CA LEU A 28 1.80 -13.82 1.81
C LEU A 28 1.31 -14.87 2.81
N ASN A 29 1.59 -16.15 2.58
CA ASN A 29 1.17 -17.23 3.49
C ASN A 29 1.64 -16.99 4.93
N ALA A 30 2.93 -16.68 5.11
CA ALA A 30 3.48 -16.37 6.43
C ALA A 30 2.85 -15.10 7.03
N VAL A 31 2.59 -14.08 6.22
CA VAL A 31 1.94 -12.84 6.70
C VAL A 31 0.51 -13.10 7.17
N LEU A 32 -0.24 -13.99 6.52
CA LEU A 32 -1.60 -14.33 6.93
C LEU A 32 -1.68 -15.08 8.26
N THR A 33 -0.56 -15.61 8.77
CA THR A 33 -0.48 -16.21 10.10
C THR A 33 -0.25 -15.20 11.23
N LEU A 34 -0.02 -13.92 10.89
CA LEU A 34 0.16 -12.89 11.91
C LEU A 34 -1.14 -12.67 12.70
N PRO A 35 -1.05 -12.51 14.03
CA PRO A 35 -2.21 -12.11 14.81
C PRO A 35 -2.66 -10.70 14.40
N GLU A 36 -3.97 -10.47 14.52
CA GLU A 36 -4.55 -9.15 14.33
C GLU A 36 -3.97 -8.15 15.36
N GLY A 37 -3.62 -6.94 14.90
CA GLY A 37 -3.08 -5.91 15.76
C GLY A 37 -2.61 -4.66 15.02
N PRO A 38 -1.90 -3.74 15.72
CA PRO A 38 -1.53 -2.43 15.18
C PRO A 38 -0.82 -2.49 13.81
N VAL A 39 0.07 -3.47 13.62
CA VAL A 39 0.81 -3.65 12.36
C VAL A 39 -0.12 -4.10 11.23
N THR A 40 -1.02 -5.05 11.48
CA THR A 40 -1.95 -5.54 10.43
C THR A 40 -2.92 -4.44 10.02
N TYR A 41 -3.41 -3.62 10.97
CA TYR A 41 -4.28 -2.47 10.69
C TYR A 41 -3.57 -1.36 9.89
N GLU A 42 -2.29 -1.07 10.21
CA GLU A 42 -1.53 -0.07 9.45
C GLU A 42 -1.30 -0.54 8.00
N VAL A 43 -0.96 -1.82 7.81
CA VAL A 43 -0.79 -2.44 6.50
C VAL A 43 -2.10 -2.48 5.73
N GLU A 44 -3.21 -2.81 6.37
CA GLU A 44 -4.56 -2.74 5.76
C GLU A 44 -4.86 -1.32 5.29
N SER A 45 -4.72 -0.33 6.18
CA SER A 45 -4.93 1.08 5.85
C SER A 45 -4.04 1.56 4.69
N LEU A 46 -2.81 1.05 4.60
CA LEU A 46 -1.91 1.31 3.49
C LEU A 46 -2.42 0.70 2.18
N ALA A 47 -2.76 -0.59 2.21
CA ALA A 47 -3.21 -1.33 1.05
C ALA A 47 -4.49 -0.72 0.46
N THR A 48 -5.45 -0.39 1.32
CA THR A 48 -6.70 0.26 0.92
C THR A 48 -6.45 1.57 0.19
N LYS A 49 -5.67 2.50 0.78
CA LYS A 49 -5.36 3.78 0.15
C LYS A 49 -4.58 3.63 -1.17
N ALA A 50 -3.67 2.66 -1.23
CA ALA A 50 -2.91 2.40 -2.45
C ALA A 50 -3.82 1.87 -3.57
N LEU A 51 -4.76 0.98 -3.23
CA LEU A 51 -5.73 0.42 -4.16
C LEU A 51 -6.70 1.50 -4.67
N GLU A 52 -7.24 2.33 -3.78
CA GLU A 52 -8.11 3.47 -4.13
C GLU A 52 -7.41 4.41 -5.12
N ALA A 53 -6.19 4.86 -4.79
CA ALA A 53 -5.42 5.75 -5.66
C ALA A 53 -5.07 5.10 -7.01
N HIS A 54 -4.83 3.79 -7.02
CA HIS A 54 -4.58 3.05 -8.25
C HIS A 54 -5.83 3.00 -9.13
N ILE A 55 -6.98 2.66 -8.55
CA ILE A 55 -8.27 2.61 -9.26
C ILE A 55 -8.64 4.00 -9.79
N GLU A 56 -8.51 5.04 -8.97
CA GLU A 56 -8.82 6.41 -9.37
C GLU A 56 -7.97 6.83 -10.59
N ARG A 57 -6.66 6.58 -10.56
CA ARG A 57 -5.77 6.85 -11.70
C ARG A 57 -6.20 6.10 -12.95
N ARG A 58 -6.60 4.84 -12.84
CA ARG A 58 -7.07 4.04 -13.98
C ARG A 58 -8.36 4.62 -14.57
N LEU A 59 -9.31 5.00 -13.72
CA LEU A 59 -10.57 5.60 -14.16
C LEU A 59 -10.34 6.94 -14.86
N ARG A 60 -9.46 7.79 -14.34
CA ARG A 60 -9.09 9.07 -14.98
C ARG A 60 -8.43 8.84 -16.33
N ALA A 61 -7.51 7.88 -16.44
CA ALA A 61 -6.85 7.55 -17.70
C ALA A 61 -7.84 7.07 -18.77
N LEU A 62 -8.81 6.22 -18.40
CA LEU A 62 -9.86 5.77 -19.31
C LEU A 62 -10.76 6.92 -19.80
N ARG A 63 -11.11 7.87 -18.91
CA ARG A 63 -11.88 9.07 -19.31
C ARG A 63 -11.12 9.88 -20.36
N LEU A 64 -9.84 10.15 -20.14
CA LEU A 64 -9.00 10.88 -21.10
C LEU A 64 -8.92 10.19 -22.47
N LEU A 65 -8.88 8.85 -22.49
CA LEU A 65 -8.87 8.09 -23.75
C LEU A 65 -10.20 8.13 -24.49
N HIS A 66 -11.33 8.23 -23.79
CA HIS A 66 -12.66 8.31 -24.41
C HIS A 66 -13.07 9.75 -24.80
N GLU A 67 -12.39 10.76 -24.26
CA GLU A 67 -12.62 12.18 -24.56
C GLU A 67 -11.73 12.71 -25.71
N ALA A 68 -10.87 11.87 -26.29
CA ALA A 68 -9.99 12.16 -27.43
C ALA A 68 -10.53 11.58 -28.74
#